data_AF-A0A8B8PNX7-F1
#
_entry.id   AF-A0A8B8PNX7-F1
#
_cell.length_a   1.000
_cell.length_b   1.000
_cell.length_c   1.000
_cell.angle_alpha   90.00
_cell.angle_beta   90.00
_cell.angle_gamma   90.00
#
_symmetry.space_group_name_H-M   'P 1'
#
loop_
_entity.id
_entity.type
_entity.pdbx_description
1 polymer ?
#
loop_
_entity_poly.entity_id
_entity_poly.type
_entity_poly.pdbx_seq_one_letter_code
_entity_poly.pdbx_strand_id
1 'polypeptide(L)'
;MAAGLSTAAAPIPRPIKFIRSSSLLLPQPTCLSHSSRSFAPSLSRSCAGFHAPRGKTLLTVCFVLEDLKRSPHVETETETETASQDDGPDAATRPDQILASRAAERLARKRSERFTYLVAAVMSSFGITSMAVMAVYYRFAWQMEGREVPLSEMFGTFALSVGAAVGMEFWARWAHRALWHASLWHMHESHHRPRDGPFELNDVFAIINAAPAIALLSYGFFHRGLVPGLCFGAGLGITVFGMAYMFVHDGLVHRRFPVGPIANVPYFRRVAAAHQLHHSDKFSGVPYGLFLGPKELEEVGGLEELEKEISRRTKSYKGL
;
A
#
# COMPACT_ATOMS: atom_id res chain seq x y z
N MET A 1 -42.78 -24.93 -83.44
CA MET A 1 -41.58 -24.63 -84.28
C MET A 1 -40.54 -24.03 -83.34
N ALA A 2 -39.37 -24.68 -83.18
CA ALA A 2 -38.06 -24.20 -83.69
C ALA A 2 -37.71 -22.76 -83.25
N ALA A 3 -36.55 -22.37 -82.75
CA ALA A 3 -35.24 -22.94 -82.38
C ALA A 3 -34.50 -21.72 -81.72
N GLY A 4 -33.33 -21.78 -81.09
CA GLY A 4 -32.38 -22.84 -80.79
C GLY A 4 -31.34 -22.33 -79.76
N LEU A 5 -30.24 -23.05 -79.57
CA LEU A 5 -29.22 -22.75 -78.54
C LEU A 5 -28.32 -21.56 -78.92
N SER A 6 -27.74 -20.89 -77.91
CA SER A 6 -26.28 -20.75 -77.86
C SER A 6 -25.76 -20.46 -76.43
N THR A 7 -24.53 -20.88 -76.17
CA THR A 7 -23.88 -20.91 -74.84
C THR A 7 -22.63 -20.03 -74.78
N ALA A 8 -22.37 -19.39 -73.64
CA ALA A 8 -21.02 -18.92 -73.28
C ALA A 8 -20.85 -18.92 -71.76
N ALA A 9 -19.71 -19.42 -71.24
CA ALA A 9 -19.47 -19.61 -69.81
C ALA A 9 -18.02 -19.28 -69.41
N ALA A 10 -17.87 -18.45 -68.36
CA ALA A 10 -16.68 -18.32 -67.49
C ALA A 10 -15.36 -17.83 -68.18
N PRO A 11 -14.24 -17.56 -67.45
CA PRO A 11 -14.01 -17.68 -66.00
C PRO A 11 -13.26 -16.54 -65.25
N ILE A 12 -13.41 -16.59 -63.93
CA ILE A 12 -12.46 -16.35 -62.82
C ILE A 12 -10.99 -15.98 -63.17
N PRO A 13 -10.38 -15.06 -62.40
CA PRO A 13 -8.99 -15.14 -61.96
C PRO A 13 -8.84 -15.36 -60.43
N ARG A 14 -8.01 -16.34 -60.04
CA ARG A 14 -7.36 -16.43 -58.70
C ARG A 14 -5.82 -16.25 -58.86
N PRO A 15 -4.95 -16.60 -57.89
CA PRO A 15 -4.22 -15.62 -57.10
C PRO A 15 -2.71 -15.61 -57.37
N ILE A 16 -2.03 -14.51 -57.04
CA ILE A 16 -0.56 -14.43 -57.14
C ILE A 16 0.08 -14.86 -55.82
N LYS A 17 1.06 -15.79 -55.90
CA LYS A 17 1.95 -16.19 -54.80
C LYS A 17 3.42 -16.08 -55.24
N PHE A 18 4.25 -15.62 -54.30
CA PHE A 18 5.67 -15.95 -54.10
C PHE A 18 6.64 -16.01 -55.29
N ILE A 19 7.68 -15.15 -55.23
CA ILE A 19 9.07 -15.55 -55.49
C ILE A 19 9.96 -15.06 -54.32
N ARG A 20 11.05 -15.78 -54.06
CA ARG A 20 11.98 -15.70 -52.92
C ARG A 20 13.42 -15.48 -53.46
N SER A 21 14.37 -15.15 -52.57
CA SER A 21 15.84 -15.19 -52.76
C SER A 21 16.47 -13.89 -53.31
N SER A 22 17.66 -13.41 -52.91
CA SER A 22 18.65 -13.91 -51.93
C SER A 22 19.58 -12.81 -51.37
N SER A 23 20.28 -13.18 -50.29
CA SER A 23 21.42 -12.58 -49.56
C SER A 23 22.47 -11.75 -50.32
N LEU A 24 23.13 -10.81 -49.62
CA LEU A 24 24.58 -10.41 -49.64
C LEU A 24 24.73 -9.21 -48.64
N LEU A 25 25.32 -9.38 -47.44
CA LEU A 25 26.74 -9.24 -47.02
C LEU A 25 27.28 -7.80 -46.80
N LEU A 26 28.08 -7.66 -45.72
CA LEU A 26 28.60 -6.44 -45.06
C LEU A 26 29.72 -5.73 -45.87
N PRO A 27 30.16 -4.48 -45.53
CA PRO A 27 31.02 -4.25 -44.35
C PRO A 27 30.84 -2.91 -43.57
N GLN A 28 31.41 -2.86 -42.36
CA GLN A 28 31.69 -1.64 -41.58
C GLN A 28 32.94 -0.90 -42.09
N PRO A 29 33.14 0.37 -41.68
CA PRO A 29 34.48 0.96 -41.50
C PRO A 29 34.82 1.20 -40.01
N THR A 30 36.06 0.90 -39.63
CA THR A 30 36.61 1.08 -38.27
C THR A 30 37.38 2.39 -38.10
N CYS A 31 37.27 2.96 -36.88
CA CYS A 31 38.28 3.72 -36.12
C CYS A 31 39.21 4.73 -36.83
N LEU A 32 39.20 5.97 -36.33
CA LEU A 32 40.44 6.75 -36.14
C LEU A 32 40.35 7.62 -34.88
N SER A 33 41.46 7.65 -34.14
CA SER A 33 41.63 8.40 -32.88
C SER A 33 41.97 9.86 -33.11
N HIS A 34 41.51 10.77 -32.25
CA HIS A 34 42.36 11.89 -31.84
C HIS A 34 42.05 12.42 -30.44
N SER A 35 43.12 12.84 -29.75
CA SER A 35 43.10 13.40 -28.40
C SER A 35 42.93 14.93 -28.45
N SER A 36 42.05 15.48 -27.62
CA SER A 36 42.03 16.91 -27.29
C SER A 36 41.38 17.14 -25.93
N ARG A 37 42.24 17.52 -24.99
CA ARG A 37 41.95 18.26 -23.76
C ARG A 37 41.05 19.47 -24.05
N SER A 38 40.13 19.81 -23.13
CA SER A 38 40.02 21.17 -22.56
C SER A 38 38.87 21.36 -21.56
N PHE A 39 39.23 21.93 -20.40
CA PHE A 39 38.41 22.80 -19.53
C PHE A 39 37.00 22.36 -19.08
N ALA A 40 36.94 21.82 -17.85
CA ALA A 40 35.83 22.07 -16.94
C ALA A 40 36.27 23.13 -15.90
N PRO A 41 35.53 24.23 -15.69
CA PRO A 41 35.85 25.19 -14.63
C PRO A 41 35.36 24.68 -13.27
N SER A 42 36.25 24.69 -12.29
CA SER A 42 35.90 24.51 -10.89
C SER A 42 35.26 25.79 -10.34
N LEU A 43 34.10 25.66 -9.69
CA LEU A 43 33.54 26.69 -8.82
C LEU A 43 33.63 26.22 -7.37
N SER A 44 34.61 26.78 -6.67
CA SER A 44 34.73 26.73 -5.21
C SER A 44 34.43 28.12 -4.63
N ARG A 45 34.20 28.17 -3.31
CA ARG A 45 33.68 29.31 -2.51
C ARG A 45 32.16 29.53 -2.64
N SER A 46 31.44 29.92 -1.58
CA SER A 46 31.88 30.21 -0.19
C SER A 46 30.86 29.71 0.82
N CYS A 47 31.34 29.30 2.01
CA CYS A 47 30.51 29.37 3.20
C CYS A 47 30.14 30.83 3.50
N ALA A 48 28.88 31.08 3.80
CA ALA A 48 28.40 32.27 4.50
C ALA A 48 27.27 31.80 5.43
N GLY A 49 27.51 31.87 6.74
CA GLY A 49 26.55 31.38 7.72
C GLY A 49 25.37 32.33 7.89
N PHE A 50 24.15 31.81 7.80
CA PHE A 50 22.95 32.49 8.29
C PHE A 50 22.40 31.73 9.49
N HIS A 51 22.58 32.31 10.69
CA HIS A 51 21.87 31.89 11.89
C HIS A 51 20.40 32.29 11.78
N ALA A 52 19.53 31.33 11.50
CA ALA A 52 18.08 31.49 11.65
C ALA A 52 17.64 30.91 13.02
N PRO A 53 16.89 31.64 13.85
CA PRO A 53 16.47 31.17 15.16
C PRO A 53 15.41 30.06 15.03
N ARG A 54 15.68 28.90 15.65
CA ARG A 54 14.86 27.70 15.53
C ARG A 54 13.66 27.71 16.49
N GLY A 55 12.69 28.56 16.22
CA GLY A 55 11.41 28.59 16.94
C GLY A 55 10.60 27.31 16.71
N LYS A 56 10.66 26.36 17.65
CA LYS A 56 9.77 25.19 17.67
C LYS A 56 8.55 25.48 18.54
N THR A 57 7.50 26.04 17.96
CA THR A 57 6.16 26.02 18.57
C THR A 57 5.59 24.61 18.51
N LEU A 58 5.87 23.81 19.54
CA LEU A 58 5.34 22.46 19.66
C LEU A 58 3.99 22.50 20.38
N LEU A 59 2.91 22.54 19.60
CA LEU A 59 1.52 22.49 20.08
C LEU A 59 1.24 21.11 20.72
N THR A 60 1.55 21.00 22.02
CA THR A 60 1.21 19.84 22.83
C THR A 60 -0.25 19.95 23.25
N VAL A 61 -1.14 19.24 22.57
CA VAL A 61 -2.55 19.12 22.98
C VAL A 61 -2.65 18.10 24.12
N CYS A 62 -2.62 18.59 25.36
CA CYS A 62 -2.91 17.78 26.54
C CYS A 62 -4.43 17.60 26.69
N PHE A 63 -4.93 16.39 26.44
CA PHE A 63 -6.22 15.97 26.99
C PHE A 63 -6.02 15.54 28.44
N VAL A 64 -6.45 16.38 29.38
CA VAL A 64 -6.62 16.00 30.78
C VAL A 64 -7.90 15.17 30.87
N LEU A 65 -7.77 13.95 31.37
CA LEU A 65 -8.91 13.07 31.63
C LEU A 65 -9.25 13.20 33.12
N GLU A 66 -10.34 13.90 33.44
CA GLU A 66 -10.79 14.08 34.83
C GLU A 66 -11.21 12.73 35.42
N ASP A 67 -10.62 12.37 36.56
CA ASP A 67 -10.96 11.15 37.29
C ASP A 67 -12.09 11.45 38.30
N LEU A 68 -13.27 10.92 38.02
CA LEU A 68 -14.51 11.39 38.65
C LEU A 68 -14.85 10.53 39.88
N LYS A 69 -14.28 10.88 41.04
CA LYS A 69 -14.70 10.30 42.34
C LYS A 69 -14.71 11.30 43.52
N ARG A 70 -15.84 12.00 43.63
CA ARG A 70 -16.30 12.86 44.75
C ARG A 70 -17.19 12.00 45.68
N SER A 71 -17.26 12.06 47.01
CA SER A 71 -16.68 12.83 48.15
C SER A 71 -17.02 12.03 49.46
N PRO A 72 -16.84 12.52 50.72
CA PRO A 72 -16.23 13.76 51.23
C PRO A 72 -15.17 13.58 52.36
N HIS A 73 -14.51 14.69 52.71
CA HIS A 73 -13.78 14.87 53.98
C HIS A 73 -14.71 14.95 55.20
N VAL A 74 -14.15 14.60 56.37
CA VAL A 74 -14.46 15.28 57.64
C VAL A 74 -13.13 15.80 58.18
N GLU A 75 -13.09 17.07 58.54
CA GLU A 75 -11.93 17.73 59.14
C GLU A 75 -12.01 17.66 60.67
N THR A 76 -10.87 17.49 61.33
CA THR A 76 -10.65 17.99 62.69
C THR A 76 -9.15 18.25 62.85
N GLU A 77 -8.77 19.52 62.89
CA GLU A 77 -7.43 19.94 63.28
C GLU A 77 -7.31 19.89 64.81
N THR A 78 -6.17 19.43 65.33
CA THR A 78 -5.51 20.13 66.45
C THR A 78 -4.04 19.69 66.54
N GLU A 79 -3.17 20.68 66.75
CA GLU A 79 -1.74 20.49 67.00
C GLU A 79 -1.49 19.94 68.43
N THR A 80 -0.26 19.46 68.69
CA THR A 80 0.63 19.92 69.78
C THR A 80 1.70 18.86 70.15
N GLU A 81 2.94 19.17 69.75
CA GLU A 81 4.23 18.93 70.43
C GLU A 81 4.83 17.53 70.77
N THR A 82 6.18 17.57 70.76
CA THR A 82 7.20 16.85 71.54
C THR A 82 7.39 15.31 71.49
N ALA A 83 8.32 14.91 70.62
CA ALA A 83 9.60 14.28 70.97
C ALA A 83 9.65 13.05 71.92
N SER A 84 9.92 11.88 71.32
CA SER A 84 10.97 10.96 71.79
C SER A 84 11.40 9.97 70.69
N GLN A 85 12.63 9.47 70.76
CA GLN A 85 13.15 8.39 69.92
C GLN A 85 12.57 7.04 70.38
N ASP A 86 12.27 6.13 69.45
CA ASP A 86 12.53 4.70 69.64
C ASP A 86 12.75 4.00 68.28
N ASP A 87 13.49 2.89 68.28
CA ASP A 87 14.04 2.24 67.09
C ASP A 87 13.03 1.34 66.35
N GLY A 88 13.07 1.35 65.01
CA GLY A 88 12.25 0.44 64.18
C GLY A 88 12.64 0.46 62.70
N PRO A 89 13.33 -0.57 62.16
CA PRO A 89 13.84 -0.56 60.79
C PRO A 89 12.82 -1.07 59.75
N ASP A 90 11.65 -0.44 59.65
CA ASP A 90 10.63 -0.75 58.63
C ASP A 90 10.97 -0.14 57.24
N ALA A 91 12.23 -0.27 56.84
CA ALA A 91 12.74 0.04 55.51
C ALA A 91 12.79 -1.22 54.62
N ALA A 92 11.72 -2.03 54.65
CA ALA A 92 11.60 -3.29 53.93
C ALA A 92 10.41 -3.32 52.95
N THR A 93 10.16 -2.20 52.24
CA THR A 93 9.40 -2.22 50.99
C THR A 93 10.11 -3.17 50.03
N ARG A 94 9.63 -4.42 49.94
CA ARG A 94 10.33 -5.50 49.24
C ARG A 94 10.64 -5.05 47.80
N PRO A 95 11.85 -5.33 47.25
CA PRO A 95 12.20 -4.94 45.89
C PRO A 95 11.13 -5.35 44.86
N ASP A 96 10.48 -6.48 45.10
CA ASP A 96 9.37 -7.04 44.33
C ASP A 96 8.17 -6.08 44.21
N GLN A 97 7.82 -5.33 45.27
CA GLN A 97 6.72 -4.36 45.23
C GLN A 97 7.05 -3.13 44.37
N ILE A 98 8.31 -2.67 44.42
CA ILE A 98 8.80 -1.54 43.60
C ILE A 98 8.96 -1.97 42.13
N LEU A 99 9.34 -3.23 41.89
CA LEU A 99 9.36 -3.80 40.55
C LEU A 99 7.94 -4.00 39.99
N ALA A 100 7.00 -4.45 40.83
CA ALA A 100 5.59 -4.61 40.46
C ALA A 100 4.91 -3.27 40.14
N SER A 101 5.13 -2.21 40.94
CA SER A 101 4.57 -0.88 40.65
C SER A 101 5.12 -0.30 39.34
N ARG A 102 6.45 -0.35 39.13
CA ARG A 102 7.09 0.05 37.86
C ARG A 102 6.63 -0.79 36.67
N ALA A 103 6.32 -2.07 36.86
CA ALA A 103 5.75 -2.92 35.82
C ALA A 103 4.29 -2.53 35.50
N ALA A 104 3.49 -2.23 36.52
CA ALA A 104 2.12 -1.74 36.37
C ALA A 104 2.07 -0.38 35.65
N GLU A 105 2.92 0.58 36.02
CA GLU A 105 3.07 1.87 35.32
C GLU A 105 3.43 1.69 33.84
N ARG A 106 4.40 0.81 33.54
CA ARG A 106 4.79 0.49 32.16
C ARG A 106 3.65 -0.16 31.36
N LEU A 107 2.83 -0.99 32.00
CA LEU A 107 1.64 -1.59 31.39
C LEU A 107 0.54 -0.54 31.16
N ALA A 108 0.28 0.33 32.13
CA ALA A 108 -0.68 1.43 32.03
C ALA A 108 -0.29 2.38 30.89
N ARG A 109 0.98 2.77 30.79
CA ARG A 109 1.52 3.59 29.69
C ARG A 109 1.39 2.92 28.33
N LYS A 110 1.73 1.63 28.21
CA LYS A 110 1.51 0.87 26.96
C LYS A 110 0.02 0.78 26.59
N ARG A 111 -0.88 0.77 27.58
CA ARG A 111 -2.34 0.74 27.39
C ARG A 111 -2.84 2.09 26.90
N SER A 112 -2.39 3.21 27.48
CA SER A 112 -2.77 4.56 27.02
C SER A 112 -2.19 4.87 25.64
N GLU A 113 -0.93 4.53 25.36
CA GLU A 113 -0.33 4.63 24.02
C GLU A 113 -1.16 3.86 22.98
N ARG A 114 -1.49 2.59 23.24
CA ARG A 114 -2.37 1.78 22.36
C ARG A 114 -3.77 2.37 22.19
N PHE A 115 -4.35 2.92 23.25
CA PHE A 115 -5.66 3.58 23.19
C PHE A 115 -5.60 4.84 22.31
N THR A 116 -4.59 5.69 22.48
CA THR A 116 -4.37 6.87 21.62
C THR A 116 -4.18 6.47 20.16
N TYR A 117 -3.41 5.42 19.86
CA TYR A 117 -3.28 4.91 18.50
C TYR A 117 -4.61 4.36 17.94
N LEU A 118 -5.41 3.67 18.76
CA LEU A 118 -6.73 3.18 18.35
C LEU A 118 -7.69 4.34 18.05
N VAL A 119 -7.76 5.35 18.92
CA VAL A 119 -8.59 6.55 18.71
C VAL A 119 -8.13 7.30 17.44
N ALA A 120 -6.83 7.51 17.26
CA ALA A 120 -6.28 8.14 16.07
C ALA A 120 -6.61 7.35 14.79
N ALA A 121 -6.50 6.02 14.83
CA ALA A 121 -6.86 5.15 13.71
C ALA A 121 -8.36 5.23 13.38
N VAL A 122 -9.24 5.14 14.38
CA VAL A 122 -10.70 5.25 14.21
C VAL A 122 -11.09 6.60 13.64
N MET A 123 -10.56 7.70 14.19
CA MET A 123 -10.83 9.06 13.70
C MET A 123 -10.31 9.27 12.28
N SER A 124 -9.12 8.74 11.96
CA SER A 124 -8.55 8.78 10.60
C SER A 124 -9.39 7.98 9.61
N SER A 125 -9.77 6.74 9.95
CA SER A 125 -10.65 5.92 9.11
C SER A 125 -12.01 6.58 8.90
N PHE A 126 -12.62 7.17 9.93
CA PHE A 126 -13.87 7.92 9.80
C PHE A 126 -13.70 9.15 8.91
N GLY A 127 -12.62 9.93 9.09
CA GLY A 127 -12.32 11.10 8.26
C GLY A 127 -12.13 10.76 6.78
N ILE A 128 -11.31 9.73 6.48
CA ILE A 128 -11.03 9.28 5.10
C ILE A 128 -12.29 8.70 4.45
N THR A 129 -13.05 7.85 5.16
CA THR A 129 -14.29 7.27 4.61
C THR A 129 -15.37 8.31 4.40
N SER A 130 -15.56 9.24 5.35
CA SER A 130 -16.48 10.37 5.21
C SER A 130 -16.08 11.25 4.02
N MET A 131 -14.80 11.61 3.88
CA MET A 131 -14.29 12.38 2.74
C MET A 131 -14.50 11.66 1.40
N ALA A 132 -14.29 10.34 1.34
CA ALA A 132 -14.52 9.55 0.14
C ALA A 132 -16.01 9.50 -0.25
N VAL A 133 -16.90 9.21 0.71
CA VAL A 133 -18.36 9.24 0.51
C VAL A 133 -18.82 10.63 0.07
N MET A 134 -18.31 11.68 0.71
CA MET A 134 -18.64 13.07 0.42
C MET A 134 -18.14 13.48 -0.98
N ALA A 135 -16.96 13.02 -1.41
CA ALA A 135 -16.45 13.27 -2.76
C ALA A 135 -17.31 12.57 -3.84
N VAL A 136 -17.71 11.32 -3.62
CA VAL A 136 -18.62 10.59 -4.54
C VAL A 136 -20.00 11.25 -4.56
N TYR A 137 -20.51 11.69 -3.41
CA TYR A 137 -21.77 12.42 -3.31
C TYR A 137 -21.73 13.74 -4.07
N TYR A 138 -20.75 14.62 -3.79
CA TYR A 138 -20.63 15.91 -4.46
C TYR A 138 -20.47 15.76 -5.98
N ARG A 139 -19.67 14.78 -6.42
CA ARG A 139 -19.49 14.43 -7.83
C ARG A 139 -20.82 14.29 -8.56
N PHE A 140 -21.75 13.49 -8.03
CA PHE A 140 -23.06 13.30 -8.66
C PHE A 140 -24.03 14.45 -8.35
N ALA A 141 -23.97 15.06 -7.16
CA ALA A 141 -24.85 16.17 -6.77
C ALA A 141 -24.70 17.39 -7.70
N TRP A 142 -23.46 17.86 -7.94
CA TRP A 142 -23.22 19.00 -8.86
C TRP A 142 -23.52 18.66 -10.32
N GLN A 143 -23.62 17.38 -10.67
CA GLN A 143 -23.95 16.93 -12.02
C GLN A 143 -25.46 16.82 -12.25
N MET A 144 -26.24 16.50 -11.22
CA MET A 144 -27.70 16.43 -11.25
C MET A 144 -28.39 17.79 -11.10
N GLU A 145 -27.63 18.86 -10.87
CA GLU A 145 -28.12 20.23 -10.73
C GLU A 145 -28.84 20.71 -12.01
N GLY A 146 -30.18 20.53 -12.02
CA GLY A 146 -31.05 20.81 -13.16
C GLY A 146 -31.10 19.75 -14.27
N ARG A 147 -30.72 18.48 -14.00
CA ARG A 147 -30.69 17.40 -15.01
C ARG A 147 -31.27 16.08 -14.50
N GLU A 148 -31.68 15.22 -15.43
CA GLU A 148 -32.07 13.84 -15.14
C GLU A 148 -30.92 13.02 -14.53
N VAL A 149 -31.27 11.98 -13.76
CA VAL A 149 -30.31 11.09 -13.10
C VAL A 149 -29.47 10.35 -14.15
N PRO A 150 -28.13 10.51 -14.18
CA PRO A 150 -27.27 9.98 -15.24
C PRO A 150 -26.96 8.49 -15.01
N LEU A 151 -27.97 7.62 -15.09
CA LEU A 151 -27.89 6.19 -14.76
C LEU A 151 -26.77 5.45 -15.49
N SER A 152 -26.57 5.74 -16.78
CA SER A 152 -25.50 5.13 -17.60
C SER A 152 -24.11 5.50 -17.12
N GLU A 153 -23.92 6.73 -16.62
CA GLU A 153 -22.66 7.16 -16.03
C GLU A 153 -22.47 6.56 -14.65
N MET A 154 -23.49 6.60 -13.78
CA MET A 154 -23.41 5.99 -12.44
C MET A 154 -23.05 4.50 -12.51
N PHE A 155 -23.71 3.77 -13.41
CA PHE A 155 -23.42 2.37 -13.70
C PHE A 155 -22.01 2.20 -14.27
N GLY A 156 -21.60 3.02 -15.25
CA GLY A 156 -20.27 2.99 -15.85
C GLY A 156 -19.15 3.25 -14.82
N THR A 157 -19.31 4.27 -13.97
CA THR A 157 -18.40 4.58 -12.86
C THR A 157 -18.27 3.39 -11.90
N PHE A 158 -19.39 2.80 -11.47
CA PHE A 158 -19.38 1.65 -10.58
C PHE A 158 -18.73 0.43 -11.23
N ALA A 159 -19.17 0.04 -12.42
CA ALA A 159 -18.67 -1.13 -13.15
C ALA A 159 -17.18 -1.00 -13.45
N LEU A 160 -16.70 0.18 -13.87
CA LEU A 160 -15.29 0.40 -14.14
C LEU A 160 -14.44 0.55 -12.87
N SER A 161 -15.03 0.96 -11.74
CA SER A 161 -14.35 0.91 -10.44
C SER A 161 -14.11 -0.51 -9.96
N VAL A 162 -15.13 -1.37 -10.00
CA VAL A 162 -14.99 -2.80 -9.68
C VAL A 162 -14.03 -3.47 -10.67
N GLY A 163 -14.20 -3.20 -11.97
CA GLY A 163 -13.36 -3.74 -13.05
C GLY A 163 -11.89 -3.32 -12.92
N ALA A 164 -11.60 -2.06 -12.60
CA ALA A 164 -10.24 -1.59 -12.38
C ALA A 164 -9.63 -2.15 -11.08
N ALA A 165 -10.40 -2.25 -9.99
CA ALA A 165 -9.92 -2.85 -8.74
C ALA A 165 -9.50 -4.32 -8.92
N VAL A 166 -10.28 -5.10 -9.70
CA VAL A 166 -9.95 -6.49 -10.05
C VAL A 166 -8.80 -6.53 -11.08
N GLY A 167 -8.85 -5.69 -12.11
CA GLY A 167 -7.83 -5.61 -13.16
C GLY A 167 -6.43 -5.26 -12.63
N MET A 168 -6.36 -4.46 -11.56
CA MET A 168 -5.11 -4.09 -10.91
C MET A 168 -4.37 -5.27 -10.28
N GLU A 169 -5.04 -6.37 -9.86
CA GLU A 169 -4.34 -7.59 -9.42
C GLU A 169 -3.58 -8.24 -10.59
N PHE A 170 -4.19 -8.29 -11.78
CA PHE A 170 -3.55 -8.85 -12.98
C PHE A 170 -2.40 -7.95 -13.47
N TRP A 171 -2.61 -6.62 -13.45
CA TRP A 171 -1.56 -5.65 -13.75
C TRP A 171 -0.39 -5.74 -12.77
N ALA A 172 -0.66 -5.76 -11.45
CA ALA A 172 0.37 -5.86 -10.42
C ALA A 172 1.14 -7.18 -10.54
N ARG A 173 0.45 -8.32 -10.71
CA ARG A 173 1.07 -9.63 -10.97
C ARG A 173 2.00 -9.60 -12.19
N TRP A 174 1.55 -9.02 -13.29
CA TRP A 174 2.35 -8.89 -14.50
C TRP A 174 3.55 -7.95 -14.29
N ALA A 175 3.35 -6.76 -13.73
CA ALA A 175 4.40 -5.77 -13.49
C ALA A 175 5.46 -6.30 -12.50
N HIS A 176 5.02 -7.00 -11.45
CA HIS A 176 5.88 -7.64 -10.48
C HIS A 176 6.81 -8.67 -11.16
N ARG A 177 6.26 -9.58 -11.97
CA ARG A 177 7.05 -10.57 -12.70
C ARG A 177 7.92 -9.98 -13.82
N ALA A 178 7.36 -9.11 -14.65
CA ALA A 178 7.95 -8.70 -15.93
C ALA A 178 8.76 -7.40 -15.85
N LEU A 179 8.57 -6.59 -14.81
CA LEU A 179 9.30 -5.34 -14.59
C LEU A 179 10.11 -5.40 -13.29
N TRP A 180 9.48 -5.68 -12.15
CA TRP A 180 10.13 -5.60 -10.84
C TRP A 180 11.15 -6.72 -10.61
N HIS A 181 10.88 -7.94 -11.07
CA HIS A 181 11.86 -9.06 -11.12
C HIS A 181 12.76 -9.06 -12.38
N ALA A 182 12.75 -7.97 -13.15
CA ALA A 182 13.56 -7.83 -14.36
C ALA A 182 14.30 -6.48 -14.37
N SER A 183 13.86 -5.53 -15.20
CA SER A 183 14.55 -4.24 -15.40
C SER A 183 14.56 -3.34 -14.16
N LEU A 184 13.62 -3.51 -13.23
CA LEU A 184 13.46 -2.69 -12.04
C LEU A 184 13.88 -3.42 -10.74
N TRP A 185 14.63 -4.53 -10.85
CA TRP A 185 15.12 -5.29 -9.69
C TRP A 185 15.88 -4.43 -8.69
N HIS A 186 16.73 -3.50 -9.15
CA HIS A 186 17.48 -2.61 -8.25
C HIS A 186 16.61 -1.76 -7.30
N MET A 187 15.33 -1.54 -7.63
CA MET A 187 14.36 -0.89 -6.74
C MET A 187 13.65 -1.93 -5.86
N HIS A 188 13.23 -3.04 -6.45
CA HIS A 188 12.49 -4.10 -5.78
C HIS A 188 13.33 -4.95 -4.83
N GLU A 189 14.65 -5.02 -5.02
CA GLU A 189 15.58 -5.75 -4.15
C GLU A 189 15.55 -5.23 -2.70
N SER A 190 15.31 -3.92 -2.53
CA SER A 190 15.10 -3.32 -1.20
C SER A 190 13.93 -3.92 -0.43
N HIS A 191 13.00 -4.57 -1.14
CA HIS A 191 11.83 -5.23 -0.59
C HIS A 191 12.09 -6.68 -0.17
N HIS A 192 12.98 -7.38 -0.87
CA HIS A 192 13.37 -8.77 -0.59
C HIS A 192 14.38 -8.89 0.55
N ARG A 193 15.06 -7.79 0.89
CA ARG A 193 16.02 -7.72 1.99
C ARG A 193 15.35 -7.28 3.29
N PRO A 194 15.93 -7.58 4.47
CA PRO A 194 15.48 -7.01 5.73
C PRO A 194 15.46 -5.47 5.67
N ARG A 195 14.32 -4.87 6.01
CA ARG A 195 14.10 -3.42 5.92
C ARG A 195 14.85 -2.63 7.00
N ASP A 196 15.62 -1.64 6.56
CA ASP A 196 16.22 -0.61 7.42
C ASP A 196 15.37 0.68 7.44
N GLY A 197 14.73 0.97 8.58
CA GLY A 197 13.94 2.20 8.76
C GLY A 197 12.54 2.16 8.13
N PRO A 198 11.82 3.30 8.05
CA PRO A 198 10.39 3.33 7.71
C PRO A 198 10.04 3.27 6.21
N PHE A 199 11.00 3.48 5.31
CA PHE A 199 10.78 3.58 3.86
C PHE A 199 11.73 2.65 3.09
N GLU A 200 11.27 2.12 1.96
CA GLU A 200 12.04 1.32 1.00
C GLU A 200 12.07 2.00 -0.38
N LEU A 201 13.10 1.73 -1.19
CA LEU A 201 13.14 2.21 -2.59
C LEU A 201 11.98 1.63 -3.42
N ASN A 202 11.48 0.46 -3.03
CA ASN A 202 10.28 -0.18 -3.55
C ASN A 202 9.00 0.68 -3.39
N ASP A 203 8.94 1.58 -2.41
CA ASP A 203 7.75 2.44 -2.17
C ASP A 203 7.48 3.40 -3.33
N VAL A 204 8.48 3.65 -4.19
CA VAL A 204 8.31 4.41 -5.43
C VAL A 204 7.29 3.76 -6.36
N PHE A 205 7.13 2.43 -6.36
CA PHE A 205 6.08 1.77 -7.15
C PHE A 205 4.67 2.12 -6.68
N ALA A 206 4.46 2.33 -5.37
CA ALA A 206 3.18 2.81 -4.86
C ALA A 206 2.89 4.24 -5.36
N ILE A 207 3.90 5.12 -5.37
CA ILE A 207 3.79 6.49 -5.88
C ILE A 207 3.48 6.50 -7.39
N ILE A 208 4.19 5.69 -8.17
CA ILE A 208 3.99 5.57 -9.63
C ILE A 208 2.57 5.11 -9.97
N ASN A 209 1.97 4.19 -9.19
CA ASN A 209 0.59 3.74 -9.40
C ASN A 209 -0.46 4.71 -8.79
N ALA A 210 -0.11 5.49 -7.76
CA ALA A 210 -0.99 6.51 -7.18
C ALA A 210 -1.17 7.73 -8.11
N ALA A 211 -0.12 8.16 -8.81
CA ALA A 211 -0.17 9.30 -9.73
C ALA A 211 -1.28 9.19 -10.82
N PRO A 212 -1.41 8.10 -11.61
CA PRO A 212 -2.51 7.96 -12.57
C PRO A 212 -3.87 7.84 -11.90
N ALA A 213 -3.98 7.23 -10.71
CA ALA A 213 -5.24 7.17 -9.97
C ALA A 213 -5.73 8.57 -9.57
N ILE A 214 -4.83 9.41 -9.04
CA ILE A 214 -5.13 10.81 -8.69
C ILE A 214 -5.48 11.63 -9.94
N ALA A 215 -4.76 11.45 -11.05
CA ALA A 215 -5.05 12.13 -12.31
C ALA A 215 -6.45 11.77 -12.86
N LEU A 216 -6.80 10.47 -12.83
CA LEU A 216 -8.10 9.95 -13.27
C LEU A 216 -9.25 10.42 -12.36
N LEU A 217 -9.06 10.41 -11.04
CA LEU A 217 -10.03 10.94 -10.08
C LEU A 217 -10.23 12.45 -10.26
N SER A 218 -9.15 13.22 -10.40
CA SER A 218 -9.20 14.67 -10.60
C SER A 218 -9.91 15.03 -11.92
N TYR A 219 -9.45 14.47 -13.04
CA TYR A 219 -10.10 14.68 -14.34
C TYR A 219 -11.58 14.29 -14.28
N GLY A 220 -11.88 13.13 -13.71
CA GLY A 220 -13.24 12.65 -13.57
C GLY A 220 -14.12 13.57 -12.71
N PHE A 221 -13.60 14.10 -11.59
CA PHE A 221 -14.36 14.94 -10.65
C PHE A 221 -14.74 16.31 -11.25
N PHE A 222 -13.81 16.96 -11.96
CA PHE A 222 -13.99 18.31 -12.49
C PHE A 222 -14.72 18.40 -13.84
N HIS A 223 -14.99 17.27 -14.51
CA HIS A 223 -15.65 17.24 -15.82
C HIS A 223 -16.96 16.44 -15.77
N ARG A 224 -17.97 16.89 -16.53
CA ARG A 224 -19.29 16.24 -16.61
C ARG A 224 -19.36 15.25 -17.77
N GLY A 225 -20.08 14.14 -17.58
CA GLY A 225 -20.46 13.20 -18.63
C GLY A 225 -19.73 11.86 -18.56
N LEU A 226 -20.15 10.94 -19.44
CA LEU A 226 -19.80 9.52 -19.36
C LEU A 226 -18.30 9.24 -19.29
N VAL A 227 -17.49 9.89 -20.14
CA VAL A 227 -16.03 9.66 -20.16
C VAL A 227 -15.36 10.10 -18.85
N PRO A 228 -15.57 11.32 -18.33
CA PRO A 228 -15.18 11.69 -16.96
C PRO A 228 -15.67 10.72 -15.87
N GLY A 229 -16.92 10.23 -15.95
CA GLY A 229 -17.46 9.25 -15.00
C GLY A 229 -16.73 7.90 -15.05
N LEU A 230 -16.36 7.44 -16.24
CA LEU A 230 -15.52 6.26 -16.43
C LEU A 230 -14.11 6.49 -15.87
N CYS A 231 -13.47 7.63 -16.17
CA CYS A 231 -12.16 7.98 -15.60
C CYS A 231 -12.20 8.00 -14.07
N PHE A 232 -13.22 8.61 -13.46
CA PHE A 232 -13.39 8.61 -12.00
C PHE A 232 -13.56 7.20 -11.44
N GLY A 233 -14.36 6.36 -12.10
CA GLY A 233 -14.52 4.95 -11.74
C GLY A 233 -13.19 4.19 -11.76
N ALA A 234 -12.44 4.29 -12.86
CA ALA A 234 -11.12 3.68 -13.00
C ALA A 234 -10.15 4.14 -11.90
N GLY A 235 -10.05 5.47 -11.68
CA GLY A 235 -9.22 6.05 -10.62
C GLY A 235 -9.60 5.53 -9.23
N LEU A 236 -10.91 5.49 -8.91
CA LEU A 236 -11.43 4.95 -7.66
C LEU A 236 -11.08 3.46 -7.49
N GLY A 237 -11.19 2.66 -8.55
CA GLY A 237 -10.82 1.24 -8.54
C GLY A 237 -9.33 1.02 -8.27
N ILE A 238 -8.46 1.82 -8.90
CA ILE A 238 -7.01 1.79 -8.64
C ILE A 238 -6.71 2.20 -7.19
N THR A 239 -7.37 3.24 -6.67
CA THR A 239 -7.21 3.65 -5.26
C THR A 239 -7.69 2.58 -4.28
N VAL A 240 -8.82 1.92 -4.54
CA VAL A 240 -9.33 0.81 -3.71
C VAL A 240 -8.35 -0.35 -3.71
N PHE A 241 -7.81 -0.74 -4.87
CA PHE A 241 -6.77 -1.78 -4.94
C PHE A 241 -5.49 -1.34 -4.21
N GLY A 242 -5.02 -0.10 -4.39
CA GLY A 242 -3.83 0.43 -3.72
C GLY A 242 -3.97 0.46 -2.20
N MET A 243 -5.14 0.80 -1.66
CA MET A 243 -5.44 0.69 -0.23
C MET A 243 -5.43 -0.77 0.23
N ALA A 244 -6.10 -1.68 -0.49
CA ALA A 244 -6.11 -3.10 -0.18
C ALA A 244 -4.68 -3.70 -0.20
N TYR A 245 -3.85 -3.28 -1.16
CA TYR A 245 -2.45 -3.63 -1.25
C TYR A 245 -1.68 -3.13 -0.01
N MET A 246 -1.77 -1.85 0.35
CA MET A 246 -1.12 -1.35 1.58
C MET A 246 -1.56 -2.10 2.84
N PHE A 247 -2.85 -2.35 3.05
CA PHE A 247 -3.30 -3.08 4.25
C PHE A 247 -2.85 -4.54 4.26
N VAL A 248 -2.90 -5.25 3.12
CA VAL A 248 -2.56 -6.68 3.08
C VAL A 248 -1.06 -6.91 2.92
N HIS A 249 -0.41 -6.30 1.94
CA HIS A 249 1.02 -6.45 1.70
C HIS A 249 1.85 -5.77 2.81
N ASP A 250 1.81 -4.45 2.91
CA ASP A 250 2.65 -3.69 3.84
C ASP A 250 2.25 -3.91 5.30
N GLY A 251 0.95 -3.86 5.58
CA GLY A 251 0.39 -4.04 6.91
C GLY A 251 0.45 -5.49 7.40
N LEU A 252 -0.17 -6.44 6.69
CA LEU A 252 -0.27 -7.83 7.16
C LEU A 252 0.98 -8.67 6.86
N VAL A 253 1.50 -8.65 5.63
CA VAL A 253 2.66 -9.49 5.29
C VAL A 253 3.93 -8.95 5.92
N HIS A 254 4.23 -7.66 5.68
CA HIS A 254 5.48 -7.01 6.08
C HIS A 254 5.44 -6.37 7.46
N ARG A 255 4.28 -6.38 8.13
CA ARG A 255 4.09 -5.85 9.50
C ARG A 255 4.57 -4.41 9.66
N ARG A 256 4.51 -3.59 8.61
CA ARG A 256 4.89 -2.16 8.65
C ARG A 256 4.01 -1.37 9.64
N PHE A 257 2.75 -1.77 9.79
CA PHE A 257 1.79 -1.20 10.76
C PHE A 257 0.75 -2.24 11.19
N PRO A 258 0.10 -2.09 12.36
CA PRO A 258 -0.88 -3.06 12.85
C PRO A 258 -2.20 -3.01 12.06
N VAL A 259 -2.63 -4.16 11.55
CA VAL A 259 -3.86 -4.33 10.74
C VAL A 259 -5.07 -4.89 11.50
N GLY A 260 -4.95 -5.01 12.82
CA GLY A 260 -6.05 -5.48 13.68
C GLY A 260 -6.56 -6.89 13.33
N PRO A 261 -7.89 -7.14 13.41
CA PRO A 261 -8.47 -8.48 13.22
C PRO A 261 -8.25 -9.11 11.84
N ILE A 262 -7.90 -8.32 10.81
CA ILE A 262 -7.68 -8.78 9.43
C ILE A 262 -6.62 -9.90 9.40
N ALA A 263 -5.63 -9.84 10.29
CA ALA A 263 -4.58 -10.86 10.43
C ALA A 263 -5.08 -12.26 10.82
N ASN A 264 -6.28 -12.36 11.39
CA ASN A 264 -6.86 -13.63 11.84
C ASN A 264 -7.69 -14.33 10.75
N VAL A 265 -8.02 -13.65 9.64
CA VAL A 265 -8.85 -14.19 8.56
C VAL A 265 -8.10 -15.30 7.81
N PRO A 266 -8.65 -16.53 7.67
CA PRO A 266 -7.97 -17.66 7.03
C PRO A 266 -7.40 -17.37 5.64
N TYR A 267 -8.17 -16.67 4.79
CA TYR A 267 -7.73 -16.31 3.45
C TYR A 267 -6.51 -15.36 3.45
N PHE A 268 -6.54 -14.28 4.22
CA PHE A 268 -5.41 -13.34 4.28
C PHE A 268 -4.17 -13.96 4.93
N ARG A 269 -4.33 -14.94 5.83
CA ARG A 269 -3.22 -15.74 6.36
C ARG A 269 -2.58 -16.61 5.26
N ARG A 270 -3.38 -17.20 4.36
CA ARG A 270 -2.92 -17.95 3.19
C ARG A 270 -2.24 -17.04 2.15
N VAL A 271 -2.75 -15.82 1.91
CA VAL A 271 -2.08 -14.78 1.11
C VAL A 271 -0.71 -14.42 1.71
N ALA A 272 -0.66 -14.14 3.01
CA ALA A 272 0.58 -13.75 3.68
C ALA A 272 1.60 -14.90 3.78
N ALA A 273 1.15 -16.16 3.81
CA ALA A 273 1.99 -17.35 3.67
C ALA A 273 2.54 -17.48 2.24
N ALA A 274 1.71 -17.29 1.22
CA ALA A 274 2.11 -17.35 -0.18
C ALA A 274 3.18 -16.29 -0.52
N HIS A 275 2.99 -15.06 -0.06
CA HIS A 275 3.99 -14.00 -0.23
C HIS A 275 5.29 -14.27 0.58
N GLN A 276 5.22 -14.96 1.73
CA GLN A 276 6.44 -15.38 2.43
C GLN A 276 7.28 -16.38 1.63
N LEU A 277 6.64 -17.24 0.83
CA LEU A 277 7.33 -18.18 -0.05
C LEU A 277 7.96 -17.47 -1.26
N HIS A 278 7.33 -16.43 -1.78
CA HIS A 278 7.94 -15.53 -2.77
C HIS A 278 9.28 -14.97 -2.28
N HIS A 279 9.30 -14.36 -1.09
CA HIS A 279 10.51 -13.86 -0.41
C HIS A 279 11.54 -14.94 0.00
N SER A 280 11.31 -16.21 -0.34
CA SER A 280 12.27 -17.29 -0.14
C SER A 280 12.86 -17.82 -1.45
N ASP A 281 12.57 -17.17 -2.58
CA ASP A 281 13.00 -17.50 -3.95
C ASP A 281 12.71 -18.96 -4.38
N LYS A 282 11.81 -19.64 -3.67
CA LYS A 282 11.31 -20.96 -4.04
C LYS A 282 10.44 -20.87 -5.29
N PHE A 283 10.23 -22.01 -5.94
CA PHE A 283 9.37 -22.13 -7.13
C PHE A 283 9.71 -21.09 -8.23
N SER A 284 11.00 -20.79 -8.40
CA SER A 284 11.50 -19.77 -9.35
C SER A 284 10.92 -18.36 -9.14
N GLY A 285 10.67 -17.98 -7.88
CA GLY A 285 10.12 -16.67 -7.50
C GLY A 285 8.58 -16.58 -7.60
N VAL A 286 7.88 -17.69 -7.85
CA VAL A 286 6.41 -17.73 -7.78
C VAL A 286 5.98 -17.79 -6.30
N PRO A 287 4.97 -17.02 -5.85
CA PRO A 287 3.99 -16.24 -6.61
C PRO A 287 4.35 -14.76 -6.85
N TYR A 288 3.73 -14.14 -7.85
CA TYR A 288 3.87 -12.70 -8.14
C TYR A 288 2.58 -11.89 -7.88
N GLY A 289 1.40 -12.51 -7.87
CA GLY A 289 0.15 -11.88 -7.46
C GLY A 289 0.01 -11.82 -5.94
N LEU A 290 -0.68 -10.80 -5.42
CA LEU A 290 -0.94 -10.68 -3.99
C LEU A 290 -2.12 -11.58 -3.60
N PHE A 291 -3.28 -11.33 -4.19
CA PHE A 291 -4.51 -12.08 -3.89
C PHE A 291 -4.59 -13.41 -4.65
N LEU A 292 -4.01 -13.47 -5.85
CA LEU A 292 -3.89 -14.69 -6.65
C LEU A 292 -2.67 -15.55 -6.27
N GLY A 293 -1.75 -15.05 -5.44
CA GLY A 293 -0.52 -15.78 -5.10
C GLY A 293 -0.72 -17.19 -4.53
N PRO A 294 -1.72 -17.44 -3.65
CA PRO A 294 -2.03 -18.80 -3.20
C PRO A 294 -2.49 -19.76 -4.30
N LYS A 295 -3.02 -19.23 -5.42
CA LYS A 295 -3.43 -20.01 -6.60
C LYS A 295 -2.24 -20.23 -7.54
N GLU A 296 -1.38 -19.23 -7.71
CA GLU A 296 -0.13 -19.41 -8.48
C GLU A 296 0.78 -20.48 -7.86
N LEU A 297 0.88 -20.53 -6.53
CA LEU A 297 1.59 -21.61 -5.84
C LEU A 297 0.97 -22.99 -6.09
N GLU A 298 -0.36 -23.05 -6.17
CA GLU A 298 -1.09 -24.28 -6.49
C GLU A 298 -0.81 -24.73 -7.94
N GLU A 299 -0.81 -23.79 -8.89
CA GLU A 299 -0.48 -24.02 -10.31
C GLU A 299 0.97 -24.53 -10.53
N VAL A 300 1.92 -24.25 -9.61
CA VAL A 300 3.31 -24.77 -9.65
C VAL A 300 3.60 -25.91 -8.67
N GLY A 301 2.57 -26.50 -8.04
CA GLY A 301 2.73 -27.64 -7.12
C GLY A 301 3.26 -27.30 -5.72
N GLY A 302 3.31 -26.02 -5.35
CA GLY A 302 3.80 -25.53 -4.05
C GLY A 302 2.82 -25.64 -2.88
N LEU A 303 1.73 -26.42 -3.00
CA LEU A 303 0.69 -26.54 -1.97
C LEU A 303 1.23 -27.05 -0.62
N GLU A 304 2.15 -28.01 -0.61
CA GLU A 304 2.69 -28.59 0.63
C GLU A 304 3.49 -27.57 1.44
N GLU A 305 4.36 -26.80 0.77
CA GLU A 305 5.13 -25.72 1.41
C GLU A 305 4.23 -24.56 1.84
N LEU A 306 3.15 -24.28 1.08
CA LEU A 306 2.14 -23.29 1.45
C LEU A 306 1.39 -23.69 2.73
N GLU A 307 0.92 -24.94 2.83
CA GLU A 307 0.20 -25.41 4.02
C GLU A 307 1.12 -25.52 5.25
N LYS A 308 2.38 -25.92 5.04
CA LYS A 308 3.44 -25.87 6.07
C LYS A 308 3.67 -24.46 6.58
N GLU A 309 3.67 -23.45 5.71
CA GLU A 309 3.80 -22.04 6.10
C GLU A 309 2.55 -21.51 6.83
N ILE A 310 1.35 -21.85 6.35
CA ILE A 310 0.08 -21.54 7.02
C ILE A 310 0.06 -22.15 8.42
N SER A 311 0.48 -23.42 8.55
CA SER A 311 0.60 -24.12 9.83
C SER A 311 1.63 -23.48 10.76
N ARG A 312 2.80 -23.07 10.25
CA ARG A 312 3.82 -22.32 11.00
C ARG A 312 3.27 -21.01 11.56
N ARG A 313 2.62 -20.21 10.70
CA ARG A 313 1.94 -18.96 11.10
C ARG A 313 0.81 -19.23 12.11
N THR A 314 0.08 -20.34 11.97
CA THR A 314 -1.01 -20.72 12.88
C THR A 314 -0.55 -21.13 14.27
N LYS A 315 0.58 -21.82 14.39
CA LYS A 315 1.23 -22.06 15.68
C LYS A 315 1.70 -20.74 16.31
N SER A 316 2.32 -19.85 15.54
CA SER A 316 2.76 -18.53 16.03
C SER A 316 1.62 -17.63 16.52
N TYR A 317 0.41 -17.72 15.95
CA TYR A 317 -0.76 -16.95 16.42
C TYR A 317 -1.50 -17.59 17.61
N LYS A 318 -1.34 -18.89 17.86
CA LYS A 318 -1.96 -19.61 18.99
C LYS A 318 -1.05 -19.74 20.23
N GLY A 319 0.25 -19.46 20.08
CA GLY A 319 1.24 -19.44 21.17
C GLY A 319 1.53 -18.04 21.73
N LEU A 320 0.65 -17.08 21.45
CA LEU A 320 0.64 -15.70 21.95
C LEU A 320 -0.68 -15.43 22.70
#